data_AF-A0A1G9V871-F1
#
_entry.id   AF-A0A1G9V871-F1
#
_cell.length_a   1.000
_cell.length_b   1.000
_cell.length_c   1.000
_cell.angle_alpha   90.00
_cell.angle_beta   90.00
_cell.angle_gamma   90.00
#
_symmetry.space_group_name_H-M   'P 1'
#
loop_
_entity.id
_entity.type
_entity.pdbx_description
1 polymer ?
#
loop_
_entity_poly.entity_id
_entity_poly.type
_entity_poly.pdbx_seq_one_letter_code
_entity_poly.pdbx_strand_id
1 'polypeptide(L)' 'MSTYEQEKERLREWLQRPERRKLINLSGIEQRSGVPASTLKNWLNGRNIEPKHVQAVVTLLSTWLGYPSPHNPY' A
#
# COMPACT_ATOMS: atom_id res chain seq x y z
N MET A 1 19.42 4.00 -3.23
CA MET A 1 18.01 3.58 -3.35
C MET A 1 17.12 4.81 -3.31
N SER A 2 16.24 5.00 -4.30
CA SER A 2 15.27 6.10 -4.31
C SER A 2 14.27 5.93 -3.15
N THR A 3 13.82 7.03 -2.55
CA THR A 3 12.82 7.08 -1.47
C THR A 3 11.55 6.30 -1.81
N TYR A 4 11.17 6.31 -3.10
CA TYR A 4 10.04 5.55 -3.63
C TYR A 4 10.21 4.03 -3.47
N GLU A 5 11.37 3.48 -3.81
CA GLU A 5 11.60 2.04 -3.74
C GLU A 5 11.56 1.56 -2.29
N GLN A 6 12.10 2.36 -1.36
CA GLN A 6 12.03 2.07 0.07
C GLN A 6 10.60 2.09 0.62
N GLU A 7 9.79 3.08 0.24
CA GLU A 7 8.38 3.18 0.63
C GLU A 7 7.57 2.01 0.04
N LYS A 8 7.82 1.65 -1.23
CA LYS A 8 7.21 0.49 -1.89
C LYS A 8 7.52 -0.79 -1.13
N GLU A 9 8.78 -1.04 -0.77
CA GLU A 9 9.16 -2.24 -0.03
C GLU A 9 8.53 -2.27 1.37
N ARG A 10 8.60 -1.16 2.12
CA ARG A 10 7.98 -1.05 3.45
C ARG A 10 6.48 -1.31 3.41
N LEU A 11 5.77 -0.70 2.46
CA LEU A 11 4.33 -0.88 2.29
C LEU A 11 4.01 -2.34 1.99
N ARG A 12 4.80 -2.97 1.12
CA ARG A 12 4.64 -4.38 0.75
C ARG A 12 4.86 -5.30 1.95
N GLU A 13 5.90 -5.07 2.76
CA GLU A 13 6.15 -5.83 3.97
C GLU A 13 5.04 -5.64 5.00
N TRP A 14 4.57 -4.40 5.19
CA TRP A 14 3.50 -4.08 6.12
C TRP A 14 2.18 -4.77 5.75
N LEU A 15 1.82 -4.77 4.47
CA LEU A 15 0.63 -5.46 3.94
C LEU A 15 0.74 -6.98 3.99
N GLN A 16 1.95 -7.55 3.95
CA GLN A 16 2.15 -8.99 4.04
C GLN A 16 2.10 -9.53 5.46
N ARG A 17 2.13 -8.67 6.48
CA ARG A 17 1.97 -9.11 7.88
C ARG A 17 0.65 -9.86 8.07
N PRO A 18 0.66 -11.04 8.71
CA PRO A 18 -0.54 -11.89 8.83
C PRO A 18 -1.68 -11.20 9.58
N GLU A 19 -1.36 -10.33 10.53
CA GLU A 19 -2.33 -9.51 11.28
C GLU A 19 -3.07 -8.51 10.38
N ARG A 20 -2.36 -7.94 9.40
CA ARG A 20 -2.89 -6.94 8.48
C ARG A 20 -3.64 -7.57 7.32
N ARG A 21 -3.24 -8.75 6.85
CA ARG A 21 -3.96 -9.52 5.83
C ARG A 21 -5.42 -9.80 6.18
N LYS A 22 -5.74 -9.95 7.48
CA LYS A 22 -7.13 -10.13 7.94
C LYS A 22 -7.93 -8.82 7.97
N LEU A 23 -7.25 -7.70 8.21
CA LEU A 23 -7.86 -6.37 8.33
C LEU A 23 -8.02 -5.66 6.99
N ILE A 24 -7.17 -6.01 6.02
CA ILE A 24 -7.04 -5.29 4.76
C ILE A 24 -7.63 -6.13 3.64
N ASN A 25 -8.82 -5.73 3.20
CA ASN A 25 -9.42 -6.26 1.99
C ASN A 25 -8.97 -5.43 0.78
N LEU A 26 -8.42 -6.08 -0.25
CA LEU A 26 -8.01 -5.40 -1.49
C LEU A 26 -9.15 -4.66 -2.17
N SER A 27 -10.39 -5.20 -2.11
CA SER A 27 -11.57 -4.50 -2.63
C SER A 27 -11.88 -3.24 -1.81
N GLY A 28 -11.61 -3.25 -0.51
CA GLY A 28 -11.76 -2.07 0.35
C GLY A 28 -10.72 -1.00 0.04
N ILE A 29 -9.47 -1.41 -0.28
CA ILE A 29 -8.44 -0.48 -0.76
C ILE A 29 -8.84 0.08 -2.13
N GLU A 30 -9.33 -0.75 -3.04
CA GLU A 30 -9.73 -0.33 -4.39
C GLU A 30 -10.80 0.77 -4.34
N GLN A 31 -11.87 0.56 -3.57
CA GLN A 31 -12.94 1.54 -3.46
C GLN A 31 -12.49 2.90 -2.90
N ARG A 32 -11.44 2.91 -2.06
CA ARG A 32 -11.01 4.12 -1.33
C ARG A 32 -9.81 4.82 -1.95
N SER A 33 -8.88 4.06 -2.53
CA SER A 33 -7.68 4.58 -3.19
C SER A 33 -7.85 4.73 -4.69
N GLY A 34 -8.88 4.12 -5.30
CA GLY A 34 -9.06 4.05 -6.74
C GLY A 34 -8.08 3.13 -7.45
N VAL A 35 -7.17 2.46 -6.72
CA VAL A 35 -6.20 1.53 -7.30
C VAL A 35 -6.83 0.16 -7.48
N PRO A 36 -6.84 -0.42 -8.69
CA PRO A 36 -7.44 -1.72 -8.92
C PRO A 36 -6.86 -2.80 -8.00
N ALA A 37 -7.73 -3.61 -7.40
CA ALA A 37 -7.36 -4.74 -6.55
C ALA A 37 -6.46 -5.73 -7.29
N SER A 38 -6.67 -5.90 -8.60
CA SER A 38 -5.80 -6.69 -9.49
C SER A 38 -4.38 -6.14 -9.56
N THR A 39 -4.22 -4.81 -9.63
CA THR A 39 -2.91 -4.14 -9.62
C THR A 39 -2.20 -4.35 -8.28
N LEU A 40 -2.92 -4.19 -7.17
CA LEU A 40 -2.38 -4.42 -5.83
C LEU A 40 -2.00 -5.88 -5.60
N LYS A 41 -2.85 -6.83 -6.04
CA LYS A 41 -2.57 -8.26 -5.97
C LYS A 41 -1.32 -8.62 -6.77
N ASN A 42 -1.21 -8.13 -8.00
CA ASN A 42 -0.04 -8.34 -8.85
C ASN A 42 1.23 -7.81 -8.19
N TRP A 43 1.15 -6.62 -7.60
CA TRP A 43 2.27 -6.01 -6.90
C TRP A 43 2.69 -6.79 -5.64
N LEU A 44 1.75 -7.23 -4.82
CA LEU A 44 2.05 -8.07 -3.65
C LEU A 44 2.73 -9.39 -4.06
N ASN A 45 2.36 -9.95 -5.21
CA ASN A 45 2.99 -11.11 -5.82
C ASN A 45 4.35 -10.82 -6.48
N GLY A 46 4.89 -9.61 -6.35
CA GLY A 46 6.23 -9.25 -6.82
C GLY A 46 6.29 -8.63 -8.20
N ARG A 47 5.14 -8.30 -8.83
CA ARG A 47 5.14 -7.47 -10.04
C ARG A 47 5.39 -6.01 -9.70
N ASN A 48 5.74 -5.23 -10.73
CA ASN A 48 5.93 -3.81 -10.56
C ASN A 48 4.59 -3.08 -10.38
N ILE A 49 4.62 -1.95 -9.67
CA ILE A 49 3.49 -1.05 -9.47
C ILE A 49 3.93 0.37 -9.80
N GLU A 50 3.01 1.18 -10.31
CA GLU A 50 3.29 2.58 -10.59
C GLU A 50 3.40 3.41 -9.29
N PRO A 51 4.29 4.42 -9.25
CA PRO A 51 4.48 5.23 -8.06
C PRO A 51 3.22 5.92 -7.53
N LYS A 52 2.38 6.42 -8.45
CA LYS A 52 1.10 7.05 -8.11
C LYS A 52 0.16 6.12 -7.34
N HIS A 53 0.17 4.83 -7.65
CA HIS A 53 -0.68 3.84 -6.98
C HIS A 53 -0.15 3.52 -5.58
N VAL A 54 1.17 3.39 -5.43
CA VAL A 54 1.79 3.23 -4.11
C VAL A 54 1.42 4.41 -3.23
N GLN A 55 1.56 5.63 -3.74
CA GLN A 55 1.27 6.84 -2.98
C GLN A 55 -0.21 6.94 -2.56
N ALA A 56 -1.15 6.61 -3.46
CA ALA A 56 -2.57 6.56 -3.13
C ALA A 56 -2.88 5.55 -2.01
N VAL A 57 -2.24 4.38 -2.03
CA VAL A 57 -2.40 3.37 -0.97
C VAL A 57 -1.71 3.79 0.32
N VAL A 58 -0.52 4.40 0.27
CA VAL A 58 0.16 4.94 1.45
C VAL A 58 -0.72 5.97 2.14
N THR A 59 -1.23 6.97 1.42
CA THR A 59 -2.11 8.00 1.98
C THR A 59 -3.33 7.37 2.63
N LEU A 60 -3.98 6.42 1.94
CA LEU A 60 -5.14 5.73 2.50
C LEU A 60 -4.80 4.99 3.80
N LEU A 61 -3.74 4.17 3.80
CA LEU A 61 -3.41 3.32 4.94
C LEU A 61 -2.85 4.12 6.11
N SER A 62 -2.17 5.24 5.85
CA SER A 62 -1.75 6.17 6.90
C SER A 62 -2.96 6.79 7.58
N THR A 63 -3.94 7.30 6.81
CA THR A 63 -5.16 7.88 7.37
C THR A 63 -6.05 6.87 8.10
N TRP A 64 -6.20 5.65 7.57
CA TRP A 64 -7.21 4.70 8.07
C TRP A 64 -6.68 3.65 9.04
N LEU A 65 -5.40 3.29 8.95
CA LEU A 65 -4.82 2.17 9.69
C LEU A 65 -3.51 2.51 10.40
N GLY A 66 -3.12 3.80 10.39
CA GLY A 66 -1.90 4.29 11.03
C GLY A 66 -0.64 3.69 10.41
N TYR A 67 -0.61 3.50 9.08
CA TYR A 67 0.63 3.11 8.40
C TYR A 67 1.71 4.19 8.64
N PRO A 68 2.86 3.83 9.24
CA PRO A 68 3.90 4.79 9.58
C PRO A 68 4.73 5.12 8.33
N SER A 69 4.17 5.96 7.46
CA SER A 69 4.94 6.57 6.36
C SER A 69 5.66 7.82 6.88
N PRO A 70 6.97 7.94 6.67
CA PRO A 70 7.71 9.16 7.00
C PRO A 70 7.31 10.36 6.12
N HIS A 71 6.51 10.14 5.07
CA HIS A 71 6.08 11.16 4.11
C HIS A 71 4.61 11.54 4.22
N ASN A 72 3.87 11.01 5.20
CA ASN A 72 2.49 11.41 5.47
C ASN A 72 2.41 12.14 6.83
N PRO A 73 2.49 13.48 6.89
CA PRO A 73 2.54 14.25 8.13
C PRO A 73 1.18 14.39 8.85
N TYR A 74 0.23 13.49 8.60
CA TYR A 74 -1.11 13.49 9.19
C TYR A 74 -1.42 12.16 9.85
#